data_AF-A0AA39NF93-F1
#
_entry.id   AF-A0AA39NF93-F1
#
_cell.length_a   1.000
_cell.length_b   1.000
_cell.length_c   1.000
_cell.angle_alpha   90.00
_cell.angle_beta   90.00
_cell.angle_gamma   90.00
#
_symmetry.space_group_name_H-M   'P 1'
#
loop_
_entity.id
_entity.type
_entity.pdbx_description
1 polymer ?
#
loop_
_entity_poly.entity_id
_entity_poly.type
_entity_poly.pdbx_seq_one_letter_code
_entity_poly.pdbx_strand_id
1 'polypeptide(L)'
;MSKYAPHHRSSNNPTATSSTVCQKCLGTGHFTYQCKNTRPYVSRPSRTQQLENPRVLAKLKAEGKPSVEVPEEFKNPLVVDSFFFCGVWKLTGYEQERHCQ
;
A
#
# COMPACT_ATOMS: atom_id res chain seq x y z
N MET A 1 13.12 0.07 -30.69
CA MET A 1 13.66 -0.78 -29.60
C MET A 1 14.72 0.04 -28.86
N SER A 2 14.59 0.25 -27.54
CA SER A 2 15.37 1.25 -26.79
C SER A 2 16.82 0.79 -26.52
N LYS A 3 17.78 1.71 -26.74
CA LYS A 3 19.23 1.54 -26.53
C LYS A 3 19.64 1.37 -25.05
N TYR A 4 18.70 1.56 -24.12
CA TYR A 4 18.98 1.70 -22.68
C TYR A 4 18.70 0.44 -21.86
N ALA A 5 18.27 -0.67 -22.47
CA ALA A 5 18.05 -1.92 -21.75
C ALA A 5 19.29 -2.83 -21.86
N PRO A 6 19.93 -3.25 -20.74
CA PRO A 6 21.07 -4.15 -20.79
C PRO A 6 20.65 -5.54 -21.29
N HIS A 7 21.14 -5.91 -22.46
CA HIS A 7 21.00 -7.25 -23.03
C HIS A 7 22.03 -8.18 -22.39
N HIS A 8 21.69 -8.77 -21.25
CA HIS A 8 22.46 -9.86 -20.68
C HIS A 8 22.29 -11.11 -21.56
N ARG A 9 23.40 -11.72 -21.99
CA ARG A 9 23.37 -13.02 -22.68
C ARG A 9 22.90 -14.06 -21.66
N SER A 10 21.63 -14.44 -21.74
CA SER A 10 21.07 -15.49 -20.90
C SER A 10 21.70 -16.84 -21.25
N SER A 11 22.08 -17.62 -20.24
CA SER A 11 22.40 -19.03 -20.43
C SER A 11 21.17 -19.73 -21.02
N ASN A 12 21.36 -20.54 -22.06
CA ASN A 12 20.26 -21.18 -22.78
C ASN A 12 19.60 -22.32 -21.98
N ASN A 13 20.16 -22.71 -20.83
CA ASN A 13 19.54 -23.70 -19.93
C ASN A 13 19.98 -23.48 -18.47
N PRO A 14 19.37 -22.53 -17.73
CA PRO A 14 19.67 -22.34 -16.32
C PRO A 14 19.11 -23.53 -15.52
N THR A 15 19.93 -24.15 -14.67
CA THR A 15 19.46 -25.09 -13.64
C THR A 15 18.76 -24.31 -12.53
N ALA A 16 17.65 -24.83 -12.01
CA ALA A 16 16.91 -24.16 -10.94
C ALA A 16 17.76 -24.14 -9.66
N THR A 17 17.97 -22.95 -9.11
CA THR A 17 18.58 -22.80 -7.78
C THR A 17 17.55 -23.06 -6.69
N SER A 18 17.99 -23.37 -5.47
CA SER A 18 17.10 -23.47 -4.32
C SER A 18 16.35 -22.15 -4.01
N SER A 19 16.86 -21.00 -4.47
CA SER A 19 16.19 -19.70 -4.40
C SER A 19 15.20 -19.42 -5.54
N THR A 20 15.15 -20.26 -6.58
CA THR A 20 14.25 -20.05 -7.72
C THR A 20 12.80 -20.31 -7.28
N VAL A 21 11.97 -19.26 -7.27
CA VAL A 21 10.54 -19.34 -6.90
C VAL A 21 9.68 -19.57 -8.14
N CYS A 22 8.80 -20.58 -8.08
CA CYS A 22 7.85 -20.89 -9.13
C CYS A 22 6.62 -19.97 -9.04
N GLN A 23 6.30 -19.26 -10.12
CA GLN A 23 5.14 -18.34 -10.18
C GLN A 23 3.78 -19.06 -10.16
N LYS A 24 3.75 -20.37 -10.43
CA LYS A 24 2.51 -21.16 -10.46
C LYS A 24 2.09 -21.66 -9.08
N CYS A 25 3.03 -22.20 -8.32
CA CYS A 25 2.75 -22.83 -7.03
C CYS A 25 3.36 -22.09 -5.83
N LEU A 26 4.13 -21.01 -6.07
CA LEU A 26 4.85 -20.22 -5.06
C LEU A 26 5.90 -21.00 -4.24
N GLY A 27 6.19 -22.25 -4.61
CA GLY A 27 7.27 -23.05 -4.03
C GLY A 27 8.63 -22.74 -4.64
N THR A 28 9.69 -23.16 -3.95
CA THR A 28 11.08 -22.99 -4.39
C THR A 28 11.63 -24.23 -5.09
N GLY A 29 12.74 -24.08 -5.82
CA GLY A 29 13.54 -25.20 -6.35
C GLY A 29 13.18 -25.68 -7.76
N HIS A 30 12.26 -25.01 -8.47
CA HIS A 30 11.93 -25.37 -9.85
C HIS A 30 11.39 -24.17 -10.65
N PHE A 31 11.51 -24.25 -11.98
CA PHE A 31 10.89 -23.29 -12.89
C PHE A 31 9.42 -23.63 -13.16
N THR A 32 8.66 -22.62 -13.58
CA THR A 32 7.22 -22.72 -13.87
C THR A 32 6.87 -23.84 -14.87
N TYR A 33 7.75 -24.12 -15.85
CA TYR A 33 7.51 -25.16 -16.88
C TYR A 33 7.66 -26.59 -16.36
N GLN A 34 8.39 -26.81 -15.25
CA GLN A 34 8.54 -28.13 -14.61
C GLN A 34 7.52 -28.36 -13.49
N CYS A 35 6.68 -27.36 -13.19
CA CYS A 35 5.79 -27.38 -12.03
C CYS A 35 4.61 -28.34 -12.22
N LYS A 36 4.60 -29.41 -11.42
CA LYS A 36 3.51 -30.40 -11.34
C LYS A 36 2.43 -30.03 -10.33
N ASN A 37 2.69 -29.08 -9.43
CA ASN A 37 1.76 -28.68 -8.39
C ASN A 37 0.61 -27.83 -8.95
N THR A 38 -0.56 -27.94 -8.32
CA THR A 38 -1.70 -27.07 -8.60
C THR A 38 -1.46 -25.67 -8.04
N ARG A 39 -2.13 -24.66 -8.62
CA ARG A 39 -2.00 -23.27 -8.17
C ARG A 39 -2.75 -23.12 -6.84
N PRO A 40 -2.06 -22.79 -5.72
CA PRO A 40 -2.75 -22.55 -4.46
C PRO A 40 -3.59 -21.27 -4.58
N TYR A 41 -4.81 -21.33 -4.06
CA TYR A 41 -5.61 -20.13 -3.88
C TYR A 41 -5.14 -19.41 -2.62
N VAL A 42 -4.54 -18.23 -2.80
CA VAL A 42 -4.13 -17.36 -1.69
C VAL A 42 -5.04 -16.15 -1.72
N SER A 43 -5.91 -16.03 -0.71
CA SER A 43 -6.74 -14.83 -0.57
C SER A 43 -5.85 -13.64 -0.22
N ARG A 44 -6.12 -12.49 -0.83
CA ARG A 44 -5.48 -11.24 -0.42
C ARG A 44 -6.16 -10.77 0.86
N PRO A 45 -5.45 -10.63 2.00
CA PRO A 45 -6.06 -10.15 3.22
C PRO A 45 -6.57 -8.72 3.01
N SER A 46 -7.76 -8.44 3.53
CA SER A 46 -8.34 -7.10 3.45
C SER A 46 -7.49 -6.10 4.24
N ARG A 47 -7.63 -4.80 3.95
CA ARG A 47 -6.88 -3.75 4.64
C ARG A 47 -7.12 -3.79 6.17
N THR A 48 -8.33 -4.10 6.63
CA THR A 48 -8.65 -4.23 8.06
C THR A 48 -7.96 -5.45 8.67
N GLN A 49 -8.03 -6.60 7.98
CA GLN A 49 -7.38 -7.83 8.40
C GLN A 49 -5.85 -7.72 8.45
N GLN A 50 -5.26 -6.83 7.64
CA GLN A 50 -3.83 -6.53 7.72
C GLN A 50 -3.46 -5.75 8.98
N LEU A 51 -4.32 -4.80 9.39
CA LEU A 51 -4.12 -3.95 10.57
C LEU A 51 -4.33 -4.72 11.88
N GLU A 52 -5.12 -5.79 11.89
CA GLU A 52 -5.34 -6.65 13.06
C GLU A 52 -4.12 -7.52 13.41
N ASN A 53 -3.13 -7.62 12.52
CA ASN A 53 -1.93 -8.42 12.79
C ASN A 53 -1.12 -7.83 13.95
N PRO A 54 -0.84 -8.60 15.02
CA PRO A 54 -0.16 -8.10 16.22
C PRO A 54 1.23 -7.55 15.92
N ARG A 55 1.91 -8.09 14.90
CA ARG A 55 3.22 -7.61 14.43
C ARG A 55 3.14 -6.24 13.77
N VAL A 56 2.06 -5.95 13.05
CA VAL A 56 1.84 -4.65 12.40
C VAL A 56 1.41 -3.63 13.43
N LEU A 57 0.51 -4.01 14.35
CA LEU A 57 0.11 -3.16 15.47
C LEU A 57 1.27 -2.75 16.36
N ALA A 58 2.18 -3.67 16.68
CA ALA A 58 3.36 -3.36 17.48
C ALA A 58 4.27 -2.31 16.80
N LYS A 59 4.46 -2.42 15.47
CA LYS A 59 5.21 -1.43 14.69
C LYS A 59 4.51 -0.07 14.69
N LEU A 60 3.21 -0.05 14.41
CA LEU A 60 2.41 1.18 14.42
C LEU A 60 2.39 1.87 15.80
N LYS A 61 2.35 1.10 16.89
CA LYS A 61 2.43 1.64 18.27
C LYS A 61 3.82 2.16 18.61
N ALA A 62 4.88 1.50 18.14
CA ALA A 62 6.25 1.97 18.32
C ALA A 62 6.53 3.26 17.52
N GLU A 63 5.96 3.35 16.32
CA GLU A 63 5.95 4.55 15.45
C GLU A 63 4.90 5.58 15.88
N GLY A 64 4.08 5.27 16.90
CA GLY A 64 2.97 6.07 17.42
C GLY A 64 3.37 7.35 18.16
N LYS A 65 4.63 7.79 18.02
CA LYS A 65 4.96 9.21 18.23
C LYS A 65 4.95 9.85 16.85
N PRO A 66 3.83 10.45 16.39
CA PRO A 66 3.93 11.41 15.31
C PRO A 66 4.89 12.50 15.79
N SER A 67 6.12 12.49 15.26
CA SER A 67 7.15 13.51 15.54
C SER A 67 6.76 14.90 15.03
N VAL A 68 5.61 15.02 14.36
CA VAL A 68 4.99 16.30 14.09
C VAL A 68 4.20 16.64 15.34
N GLU A 69 4.80 17.45 16.20
CA GLU A 69 4.11 18.22 17.24
C GLU A 69 2.85 18.80 16.60
N VAL A 70 1.70 18.20 16.91
CA VAL A 70 0.40 18.71 16.47
C VAL A 70 0.32 20.11 17.08
N PRO A 71 0.33 21.18 16.26
CA PRO A 71 0.23 22.53 16.80
C PRO A 71 -1.03 22.63 17.66
N GLU A 72 -0.91 23.33 18.79
CA GLU A 72 -1.93 23.40 19.85
C GLU A 72 -3.31 23.86 19.34
N GLU A 73 -3.34 24.47 18.16
CA GLU A 73 -4.49 24.81 17.32
C GLU A 73 -5.53 23.67 17.15
N PHE A 74 -5.12 22.40 17.09
CA PHE A 74 -6.04 21.26 16.87
C PHE A 74 -6.72 20.72 18.13
N LYS A 75 -6.40 21.24 19.33
CA LYS A 75 -7.03 20.83 20.60
C LYS A 75 -8.15 21.78 21.02
N ASN A 76 -8.35 22.87 20.29
CA ASN A 76 -9.39 23.85 20.57
C ASN A 76 -10.68 23.44 19.84
N PRO A 77 -11.75 23.03 20.57
CA PRO A 77 -13.00 22.60 19.95
C PRO A 77 -13.69 23.72 19.15
N LEU A 78 -13.32 24.98 19.37
CA LEU A 78 -13.88 26.14 18.66
C LEU A 78 -13.21 26.43 17.30
N VAL A 79 -12.06 25.81 16.99
CA VAL A 79 -11.31 26.02 15.72
C VAL A 79 -11.51 24.84 14.75
N VAL A 80 -11.75 23.63 15.27
CA VAL A 80 -11.95 22.42 14.45
C VAL A 80 -13.24 22.44 13.63
N ASP A 81 -14.26 23.20 14.06
CA ASP A 81 -15.54 23.34 13.34
C ASP A 81 -15.46 24.34 12.17
N SER A 82 -14.50 25.28 12.18
CA SER A 82 -14.37 26.28 11.11
C SER A 82 -13.62 25.74 9.88
N PHE A 83 -12.65 24.85 10.08
CA PHE A 83 -11.90 24.24 8.98
C PHE A 83 -12.72 23.19 8.21
N PHE A 84 -13.62 22.47 8.89
CA PHE A 84 -14.44 21.43 8.26
C PHE A 84 -15.47 22.01 7.28
N PHE A 85 -16.07 23.16 7.60
CA PHE A 85 -17.10 23.78 6.76
C PHE A 85 -16.54 24.51 5.52
N CYS A 86 -15.31 25.05 5.57
CA CYS A 86 -14.69 25.70 4.42
C CYS A 86 -14.01 24.71 3.46
N GLY A 87 -13.38 23.65 3.98
CA GLY A 87 -12.61 22.69 3.18
C GLY A 87 -13.47 21.72 2.36
N VAL A 88 -14.62 21.31 2.89
CA VAL A 88 -15.55 20.40 2.18
C VAL A 88 -16.28 21.11 1.04
N TRP A 89 -16.70 22.38 1.24
CA TRP A 89 -17.41 23.13 0.20
C TRP A 89 -16.51 23.42 -1.02
N LYS A 90 -15.21 23.67 -0.83
CA LYS A 90 -14.30 24.03 -1.94
C LYS A 90 -14.08 22.90 -2.96
N LEU A 91 -14.40 21.64 -2.60
CA LEU A 91 -14.22 20.46 -3.46
C LEU A 91 -15.52 20.01 -4.16
N THR A 92 -16.68 20.46 -3.69
CA THR A 92 -17.95 20.28 -4.37
C THR A 92 -18.34 21.61 -4.99
N GLY A 93 -17.93 21.84 -6.24
CA GLY A 93 -18.35 23.00 -7.03
C GLY A 93 -19.87 23.02 -7.19
N TYR A 94 -20.56 23.63 -6.23
CA TYR A 94 -21.98 23.92 -6.26
C TYR A 94 -22.19 25.36 -5.81
N GLU A 95 -22.53 26.16 -6.81
CA GLU A 95 -22.75 27.59 -6.80
C GLU A 95 -24.14 27.88 -6.24
N GLN A 96 -24.23 28.60 -5.12
CA GLN A 96 -25.39 29.45 -4.84
C GLN A 96 -25.05 30.47 -3.72
N GLU A 97 -24.75 31.68 -4.18
CA GLU A 97 -25.11 32.99 -3.61
C GLU A 97 -25.29 33.12 -2.09
N ARG A 98 -24.29 33.79 -1.51
CA ARG A 98 -24.43 34.57 -0.28
C ARG A 98 -25.47 35.67 -0.48
N HIS A 99 -26.63 35.55 0.16
CA HIS A 99 -27.43 36.72 0.54
C HIS A 99 -28.32 36.42 1.76
N CYS A 100 -27.83 36.76 2.96
CA CYS A 100 -28.54 37.61 3.91
C CYS A 100 -27.66 37.86 5.15
N GLN A 101 -27.31 39.13 5.33
CA GLN A 101 -26.62 39.81 6.44
C GLN A 101 -25.13 39.54 6.63
#